data_AF-A0A067PDU4-F1
#
_entry.id   AF-A0A067PDU4-F1
#
_cell.length_a   1.000
_cell.length_b   1.000
_cell.length_c   1.000
_cell.angle_alpha   90.00
_cell.angle_beta   90.00
_cell.angle_gamma   90.00
#
_symmetry.space_group_name_H-M   'P 1'
#
loop_
_entity.id
_entity.type
_entity.pdbx_description
1 polymer ?
#
loop_
_entity_poly.entity_id
_entity_poly.type
_entity_poly.pdbx_seq_one_letter_code
_entity_poly.pdbx_strand_id
1 'polypeptide(L)'
;MEDDDPTEFLGRYIDPEESSPVERATLPLPSSMGLDECKRRKIANLIRIALGHKSFLFQTKVRPGRSQKKKTRAWREVTTVEDTVKRHARVYVACRQAMVLLGANRDVMDRFQVLTKEQMKAETFVIDPGMHGQRYTRLAWFWSLDVNKVDDPYMTECKSIHNILNPGLAHHRSVTRVHWLRAKCKRDRWQEEATILYHEINWTIQWFKNQSRIWLRRMNNSVGSDDHGKRCYATKQAAMWQKMAENGETAFQAVCTNLPVIRGWK
;
A
#
# COMPACT_ATOMS: atom_id res chain seq x y z
N MET A 1 14.85 7.43 -25.43
CA MET A 1 14.73 6.04 -24.97
C MET A 1 16.14 5.56 -24.78
N GLU A 2 16.69 5.78 -23.60
CA GLU A 2 17.95 5.20 -23.19
C GLU A 2 17.59 4.10 -22.20
N ASP A 3 18.02 2.88 -22.54
CA ASP A 3 17.89 1.69 -21.72
C ASP A 3 18.82 1.84 -20.50
N ASP A 4 18.26 2.18 -19.35
CA ASP A 4 18.96 2.12 -18.07
C ASP A 4 19.10 0.65 -17.65
N ASP A 5 20.29 0.08 -17.88
CA ASP A 5 20.68 -1.25 -17.41
C ASP A 5 20.75 -1.27 -15.86
N PRO A 6 19.89 -2.04 -15.16
CA PRO A 6 19.90 -2.12 -13.70
C PRO A 6 21.17 -2.75 -13.12
N THR A 7 22.02 -3.35 -13.97
CA THR A 7 23.24 -4.06 -13.60
C THR A 7 24.43 -3.11 -13.40
N GLU A 8 24.43 -1.94 -14.04
CA GLU A 8 25.52 -0.95 -13.97
C GLU A 8 25.60 -0.25 -12.59
N PHE A 9 24.48 -0.21 -11.87
CA PHE A 9 24.36 0.54 -10.62
C PHE A 9 25.16 -0.06 -9.45
N LEU A 10 25.41 -1.38 -9.43
CA LEU A 10 26.23 -2.00 -8.39
C LEU A 10 27.74 -1.84 -8.64
N GLY A 11 28.15 -1.53 -9.88
CA GLY A 11 29.55 -1.32 -10.25
C GLY A 11 30.15 -0.03 -9.68
N ARG A 12 29.34 1.02 -9.48
CA ARG A 12 29.80 2.33 -8.97
C ARG A 12 30.00 2.40 -7.45
N TYR A 13 29.71 1.32 -6.73
CA TYR A 13 29.91 1.19 -5.28
C TYR A 13 30.99 0.14 -4.94
N ILE A 14 31.86 -0.16 -5.91
CA ILE A 14 33.07 -0.93 -5.72
C ILE A 14 34.22 0.07 -5.75
N ASP A 15 34.65 0.55 -4.59
CA ASP A 15 36.01 1.08 -4.49
C ASP A 15 36.95 -0.13 -4.66
N PRO A 16 37.84 -0.16 -5.67
CA PRO A 16 38.71 -1.31 -5.94
C PRO A 16 39.68 -1.64 -4.79
N GLU A 17 39.89 -0.72 -3.86
CA GLU A 17 40.87 -0.85 -2.77
C GLU A 17 40.29 -1.36 -1.43
N GLU A 18 38.97 -1.49 -1.28
CA GLU A 18 38.37 -2.04 -0.05
C GLU A 18 37.85 -3.49 -0.24
N SER A 19 38.53 -4.23 -1.13
CA SER A 19 38.45 -5.67 -1.23
C SER A 19 39.15 -6.32 -0.03
N SER A 20 38.50 -6.30 1.13
CA SER A 20 38.73 -7.34 2.14
C SER A 20 38.44 -8.69 1.48
N PRO A 21 39.29 -9.72 1.66
CA PRO A 21 39.10 -11.01 1.00
C PRO A 21 37.69 -11.46 1.32
N VAL A 22 36.86 -11.60 0.27
CA VAL A 22 35.64 -12.37 0.33
C VAL A 22 36.09 -13.74 0.79
N GLU A 23 35.99 -13.99 2.09
CA GLU A 23 36.12 -15.32 2.66
C GLU A 23 35.12 -16.14 1.85
N ARG A 24 35.68 -16.95 0.94
CA ARG A 24 34.94 -17.73 -0.04
C ARG A 24 34.12 -18.71 0.78
N ALA A 25 32.94 -18.28 1.21
CA ALA A 25 31.90 -19.18 1.62
C ALA A 25 31.49 -19.90 0.34
N THR A 26 32.20 -21.00 0.06
CA THR A 26 31.83 -21.98 -0.94
C THR A 26 30.42 -22.40 -0.57
N LEU A 27 29.43 -21.81 -1.24
CA LEU A 27 28.06 -22.28 -1.13
C LEU A 27 28.01 -23.55 -1.97
N PRO A 28 27.91 -24.75 -1.37
CA PRO A 28 27.67 -25.94 -2.16
C PRO A 28 26.29 -25.75 -2.79
N LEU A 29 26.22 -25.84 -4.11
CA LEU A 29 24.95 -25.96 -4.83
C LEU A 29 24.58 -27.45 -4.85
N PRO A 30 23.50 -27.86 -4.15
CA PRO A 30 22.70 -28.98 -4.65
C PRO A 30 21.19 -28.78 -4.49
N SER A 31 20.50 -28.96 -5.62
CA SER A 31 19.17 -29.57 -5.81
C SER A 31 18.35 -29.89 -4.54
N SER A 32 17.50 -28.94 -4.10
CA SER A 32 16.23 -29.23 -3.41
C SER A 32 15.39 -27.95 -3.25
N MET A 33 14.33 -27.79 -4.06
CA MET A 33 13.48 -26.59 -4.07
C MET A 33 12.88 -26.22 -2.68
N GLY A 34 12.75 -27.19 -1.76
CA GLY A 34 12.13 -26.99 -0.43
C GLY A 34 13.02 -26.31 0.62
N LEU A 35 14.32 -26.60 0.66
CA LEU A 35 15.26 -25.99 1.62
C LEU A 35 15.54 -24.53 1.29
N ASP A 36 15.52 -24.19 0.00
CA ASP A 36 15.73 -22.83 -0.44
C ASP A 36 14.52 -21.94 -0.15
N GLU A 37 13.27 -22.43 -0.18
CA GLU A 37 12.10 -21.59 0.12
C GLU A 37 12.09 -21.10 1.56
N CYS A 38 12.49 -21.97 2.50
CA CYS A 38 12.67 -21.63 3.90
C CYS A 38 13.79 -20.59 4.09
N LYS A 39 14.95 -20.78 3.44
CA LYS A 39 16.07 -19.81 3.46
C LYS A 39 15.70 -18.47 2.83
N ARG A 40 14.91 -18.48 1.75
CA ARG A 40 14.45 -17.28 1.02
C ARG A 40 13.44 -16.47 1.82
N ARG A 41 12.45 -17.14 2.43
CA ARG A 41 11.52 -16.50 3.38
C ARG A 41 12.30 -15.84 4.52
N LYS A 42 13.35 -16.50 5.00
CA LYS A 42 14.23 -15.97 6.05
C LYS A 42 14.95 -14.69 5.62
N ILE A 43 15.48 -14.61 4.39
CA ILE A 43 16.22 -13.42 3.90
C ILE A 43 15.30 -12.21 3.74
N ALA A 44 14.13 -12.36 3.12
CA ALA A 44 13.16 -11.25 3.01
C ALA A 44 12.71 -10.76 4.40
N ASN A 45 12.56 -11.68 5.36
CA ASN A 45 12.24 -11.33 6.74
C ASN A 45 13.39 -10.59 7.46
N LEU A 46 14.65 -10.98 7.22
CA LEU A 46 15.81 -10.29 7.78
C LEU A 46 15.90 -8.83 7.29
N ILE A 47 15.56 -8.58 6.02
CA ILE A 47 15.44 -7.22 5.48
C ILE A 47 14.41 -6.41 6.28
N ARG A 48 13.22 -6.97 6.55
CA ARG A 48 12.18 -6.29 7.37
C ARG A 48 12.66 -5.98 8.77
N ILE A 49 13.30 -6.94 9.44
CA ILE A 49 13.77 -6.78 10.82
C ILE A 49 14.81 -5.66 10.88
N ALA A 50 15.76 -5.66 9.94
CA ALA A 50 16.79 -4.63 9.87
C ALA A 50 16.19 -3.24 9.55
N LEU A 51 15.24 -3.14 8.61
CA LEU A 51 14.51 -1.89 8.36
C LEU A 51 13.71 -1.44 9.58
N GLY A 52 13.06 -2.36 10.29
CA GLY A 52 12.27 -2.06 11.48
C GLY A 52 13.14 -1.55 12.64
N HIS A 53 14.29 -2.19 12.86
CA HIS A 53 15.29 -1.73 13.81
C HIS A 53 15.83 -0.35 13.44
N LYS A 54 16.10 -0.09 12.15
CA LYS A 54 16.51 1.23 11.67
C LYS A 54 15.46 2.29 12.00
N SER A 55 14.19 2.06 11.68
CA SER A 55 13.08 2.95 12.01
C SER A 55 12.95 3.20 13.52
N PHE A 56 13.14 2.16 14.34
CA PHE A 56 13.14 2.29 15.80
C PHE A 56 14.28 3.18 16.31
N LEU A 57 15.51 3.00 15.82
CA LEU A 57 16.66 3.83 16.21
C LEU A 57 16.43 5.31 15.86
N PHE A 58 15.79 5.58 14.72
CA PHE A 58 15.40 6.95 14.36
C PHE A 58 14.46 7.59 15.39
N GLN A 59 13.45 6.83 15.85
CA GLN A 59 12.47 7.33 16.82
C GLN A 59 13.05 7.48 18.23
N THR A 60 13.87 6.53 18.67
CA THR A 60 14.28 6.44 20.08
C THR A 60 15.64 7.05 20.39
N LYS A 61 16.55 7.12 19.42
CA LYS A 61 17.92 7.60 19.64
C LYS A 61 18.22 8.86 18.84
N VAL A 62 17.94 8.86 17.53
CA VAL A 62 18.29 10.00 16.65
C VAL A 62 17.46 11.23 16.99
N ARG A 63 16.13 11.10 17.06
CA ARG A 63 15.21 12.22 17.32
C ARG A 63 15.33 12.86 18.70
N PRO A 64 15.34 12.10 19.82
CA PRO A 64 15.46 12.71 21.15
C PRO A 64 16.90 13.13 21.50
N GLY A 65 17.88 12.84 20.65
CA GLY A 65 19.27 13.26 20.83
C GLY A 65 19.43 14.78 20.80
N ARG A 66 19.47 15.41 21.97
CA ARG A 66 19.61 16.88 22.09
C ARG A 66 21.05 17.38 21.94
N SER A 67 22.06 16.53 22.13
CA SER A 67 23.47 16.91 22.01
C SER A 67 24.14 16.32 20.78
N GLN A 68 25.15 17.02 20.26
CA GLN A 68 25.92 16.58 19.09
C GLN A 68 26.50 15.17 19.30
N LYS A 69 27.13 14.91 20.46
CA LYS A 69 27.69 13.58 20.79
C LYS A 69 26.63 12.47 20.76
N LYS A 70 25.43 12.72 21.29
CA LYS A 70 24.32 11.75 21.29
C LYS A 70 23.79 11.51 19.87
N LYS A 71 23.66 12.57 19.05
CA LYS A 71 23.29 12.46 17.64
C LYS A 71 24.31 11.67 16.85
N THR A 72 25.61 11.97 16.97
CA THR A 72 26.67 11.23 16.25
C THR A 72 26.69 9.76 16.61
N ARG A 73 26.53 9.40 17.90
CA ARG A 73 26.44 7.99 18.32
C ARG A 73 25.19 7.31 17.74
N ALA A 74 24.04 7.96 17.81
CA ALA A 74 22.81 7.44 17.23
C ALA A 74 22.92 7.24 15.71
N TRP A 75 23.57 8.17 15.00
CA TRP A 75 23.83 8.03 13.55
C TRP A 75 24.78 6.89 13.23
N ARG A 76 25.84 6.66 14.02
CA ARG A 76 26.70 5.47 13.84
C ARG A 76 25.91 4.17 13.95
N GLU A 77 25.01 4.07 14.94
CA GLU A 77 24.15 2.89 15.07
C GLU A 77 23.15 2.75 13.91
N VAL A 78 22.65 3.86 13.36
CA VAL A 78 21.83 3.82 12.14
C VAL A 78 22.63 3.34 10.94
N THR A 79 23.89 3.78 10.79
CA THR A 79 24.79 3.33 9.72
C THR A 79 25.06 1.84 9.82
N THR A 80 25.35 1.31 11.01
CA THR A 80 25.59 -0.14 11.17
C THR A 80 24.36 -0.96 10.78
N VAL A 81 23.15 -0.53 11.18
CA VAL A 81 21.92 -1.18 10.75
C VAL A 81 21.69 -1.02 9.25
N GLU A 82 22.00 0.13 8.67
CA GLU A 82 21.93 0.32 7.23
C GLU A 82 22.83 -0.64 6.46
N ASP A 83 24.03 -0.93 6.96
CA ASP A 83 24.94 -1.89 6.35
C ASP A 83 24.40 -3.32 6.46
N THR A 84 23.71 -3.67 7.56
CA THR A 84 23.00 -4.96 7.65
C THR A 84 21.86 -5.06 6.63
N VAL A 85 21.10 -3.98 6.40
CA VAL A 85 20.06 -3.93 5.35
C VAL A 85 20.69 -4.15 3.97
N LYS A 86 21.78 -3.45 3.65
CA LYS A 86 22.51 -3.61 2.38
C LYS A 86 23.02 -5.03 2.20
N ARG A 87 23.58 -5.63 3.25
CA ARG A 87 24.05 -7.03 3.21
C ARG A 87 22.91 -8.00 2.90
N HIS A 88 21.79 -7.90 3.61
CA HIS A 88 20.63 -8.76 3.35
C HIS A 88 20.03 -8.52 1.96
N ALA A 89 20.01 -7.28 1.48
CA ALA A 89 19.56 -6.93 0.14
C ALA A 89 20.44 -7.57 -0.95
N ARG A 90 21.77 -7.52 -0.81
CA ARG A 90 22.71 -8.16 -1.75
C ARG A 90 22.45 -9.67 -1.85
N VAL A 91 22.29 -10.34 -0.70
CA VAL A 91 21.99 -11.77 -0.66
C VAL A 91 20.64 -12.06 -1.32
N TYR A 92 19.61 -11.25 -1.06
CA TYR A 92 18.31 -11.38 -1.69
C TYR A 92 18.38 -11.26 -3.22
N VAL A 93 19.08 -10.24 -3.72
CA VAL A 93 19.24 -10.01 -5.17
C VAL A 93 19.96 -11.17 -5.82
N ALA A 94 21.05 -11.67 -5.23
CA ALA A 94 21.78 -12.84 -5.74
C ALA A 94 20.88 -14.09 -5.77
N CYS A 95 20.13 -14.35 -4.70
CA CYS A 95 19.17 -15.45 -4.68
C CYS A 95 18.09 -15.31 -5.75
N ARG A 96 17.58 -14.09 -6.00
CA ARG A 96 16.58 -13.84 -7.03
C ARG A 96 17.15 -14.02 -8.44
N GLN A 97 18.38 -13.58 -8.70
CA GLN A 97 19.05 -13.81 -9.98
C GLN A 97 19.20 -15.31 -10.24
N ALA A 98 19.61 -16.08 -9.22
CA ALA A 98 19.65 -17.54 -9.33
C ALA A 98 18.27 -18.15 -9.65
N MET A 99 17.17 -17.63 -9.10
CA MET A 99 15.82 -18.11 -9.45
C MET A 99 15.47 -17.88 -10.92
N VAL A 100 15.85 -16.72 -11.46
CA VAL A 100 15.60 -16.39 -12.86
C VAL A 100 16.39 -17.35 -13.76
N LEU A 101 17.66 -17.59 -13.43
CA LEU A 101 18.52 -18.52 -14.17
C LEU A 101 18.02 -19.98 -14.11
N LEU A 102 17.45 -20.39 -12.97
CA LEU A 102 16.87 -21.73 -12.78
C LEU A 102 15.46 -21.88 -13.38
N GLY A 103 14.91 -20.85 -14.03
CA GLY A 103 13.59 -20.92 -14.65
C GLY A 103 12.44 -21.06 -13.65
N ALA A 104 12.54 -20.39 -12.49
CA ALA A 104 11.50 -20.46 -11.46
C ALA A 104 10.11 -20.07 -11.98
N ASN A 105 9.08 -20.80 -11.54
CA ASN A 105 7.70 -20.56 -11.94
C ASN A 105 7.25 -19.11 -11.63
N ARG A 106 6.32 -18.59 -12.44
CA ARG A 106 5.73 -17.24 -12.31
C ARG A 106 5.18 -16.97 -10.91
N ASP A 107 4.56 -17.96 -10.27
CA ASP A 107 4.04 -17.83 -8.90
C ASP A 107 5.15 -17.55 -7.87
N VAL A 108 6.35 -18.09 -8.09
CA VAL A 108 7.52 -17.84 -7.22
C VAL A 108 8.08 -16.45 -7.50
N MET A 109 8.12 -16.05 -8.77
CA MET A 109 8.62 -14.73 -9.18
C MET A 109 7.69 -13.58 -8.77
N ASP A 110 6.38 -13.81 -8.70
CA ASP A 110 5.39 -12.84 -8.21
C ASP A 110 5.52 -12.61 -6.69
N ARG A 111 5.90 -13.67 -5.95
CA ARG A 111 6.20 -13.61 -4.52
C ARG A 111 7.55 -12.94 -4.21
N PHE A 112 8.57 -13.20 -5.02
CA PHE A 112 9.93 -12.65 -4.86
C PHE A 112 10.21 -11.54 -5.88
N GLN A 113 9.59 -10.39 -5.65
CA GLN A 113 9.70 -9.25 -6.56
C GLN A 113 11.07 -8.58 -6.49
N VAL A 114 11.35 -7.72 -7.48
CA VAL A 114 12.57 -6.91 -7.53
C VAL A 114 12.60 -5.97 -6.33
N LEU A 115 13.76 -5.86 -5.68
CA LEU A 115 13.96 -4.96 -4.56
C LEU A 115 14.45 -3.60 -5.09
N THR A 116 13.67 -2.53 -4.91
CA THR A 116 14.08 -1.19 -5.35
C THR A 116 14.73 -0.40 -4.21
N LYS A 117 15.58 0.57 -4.55
CA LYS A 117 16.27 1.43 -3.57
C LYS A 117 15.29 2.23 -2.70
N GLU A 118 14.17 2.64 -3.28
CA GLU A 118 13.10 3.37 -2.60
C GLU A 118 12.46 2.53 -1.50
N GLN A 119 12.24 1.25 -1.76
CA GLN A 119 11.67 0.30 -0.81
C GLN A 119 12.59 -0.02 0.36
N MET A 120 13.91 0.15 0.19
CA MET A 120 14.91 -0.05 1.24
C MET A 120 15.09 1.17 2.16
N LYS A 121 14.43 2.30 1.86
CA LYS A 121 14.43 3.45 2.76
C LYS A 121 13.57 3.14 3.97
N ALA A 122 14.14 3.30 5.16
CA ALA A 122 13.36 3.21 6.40
C ALA A 122 12.31 4.33 6.42
N GLU A 123 11.03 3.97 6.43
CA GLU A 123 9.95 4.92 6.66
C GLU A 123 10.06 5.41 8.11
N THR A 124 10.67 6.57 8.28
CA THR A 124 10.88 7.20 9.59
C THR A 124 9.69 8.02 10.04
N PHE A 125 8.64 8.19 9.22
CA PHE A 125 7.61 9.16 9.49
C PHE A 125 6.83 8.86 10.79
N VAL A 126 6.80 9.86 11.69
CA VAL A 126 5.76 9.95 12.71
C VAL A 126 4.47 10.24 11.95
N ILE A 127 3.39 9.57 12.35
CA ILE A 127 2.04 9.89 11.87
C ILE A 127 1.73 11.29 12.40
N ASP A 128 2.02 12.32 11.62
CA ASP A 128 1.40 13.61 11.79
C ASP A 128 -0.01 13.51 11.21
N PRO A 129 -1.07 13.65 12.03
CA PRO A 129 -2.45 13.60 11.56
C PRO A 129 -2.77 14.62 10.46
N GLY A 130 -1.96 15.68 10.30
CA GLY A 130 -2.14 16.73 9.29
C GLY A 130 -1.43 16.49 7.93
N MET A 131 -0.66 15.42 7.77
CA MET A 131 0.09 15.16 6.52
C MET A 131 -0.82 14.61 5.41
N HIS A 132 -1.26 15.48 4.52
CA HIS A 132 -1.93 15.12 3.26
C HIS A 132 -0.94 14.49 2.25
N GLY A 133 -1.40 13.59 1.38
CA GLY A 133 -0.59 13.01 0.29
C GLY A 133 0.01 11.62 0.54
N GLN A 134 -0.15 11.03 1.73
CA GLN A 134 0.24 9.63 2.01
C GLN A 134 -0.63 8.59 1.28
N ARG A 135 -1.64 9.04 0.52
CA ARG A 135 -2.60 8.20 -0.22
C ARG A 135 -1.92 7.27 -1.23
N TYR A 136 -0.81 7.72 -1.82
CA TYR A 136 -0.12 7.02 -2.92
C TYR A 136 1.14 6.25 -2.49
N THR A 137 1.55 6.31 -1.23
CA THR A 137 2.70 5.50 -0.78
C THR A 137 2.26 4.02 -0.72
N ARG A 138 2.66 3.27 -1.75
CA ARG A 138 2.56 1.81 -1.72
C ARG A 138 3.67 1.29 -0.81
N LEU A 139 3.29 0.47 0.19
CA LEU A 139 4.28 -0.26 0.96
C LEU A 139 5.06 -1.17 0.00
N ALA A 140 6.35 -1.39 0.30
CA ALA A 140 7.12 -2.39 -0.43
C ALA A 140 6.42 -3.76 -0.38
N TRP A 141 6.55 -4.54 -1.46
CA TRP A 141 5.94 -5.87 -1.58
C TRP A 141 6.37 -6.80 -0.45
N PHE A 142 7.58 -6.63 0.06
CA PHE A 142 8.08 -7.39 1.20
C PHE A 142 7.48 -6.91 2.51
N TRP A 143 6.54 -5.97 2.60
CA TRP A 143 5.77 -5.74 3.84
C TRP A 143 4.41 -6.46 3.83
N SER A 144 3.90 -6.75 2.64
CA SER A 144 2.69 -7.53 2.41
C SER A 144 3.03 -9.01 2.23
N LEU A 145 3.47 -9.70 3.30
CA LEU A 145 3.42 -11.17 3.24
C LEU A 145 2.01 -11.63 3.59
N ASP A 146 1.32 -12.06 2.53
CA ASP A 146 0.32 -13.12 2.45
C ASP A 146 -0.63 -13.28 3.67
N VAL A 147 -1.52 -12.29 3.87
CA VAL A 147 -2.69 -12.40 4.76
C VAL A 147 -3.67 -13.51 4.36
N ASN A 148 -3.50 -14.10 3.17
CA ASN A 148 -4.40 -15.11 2.61
C ASN A 148 -3.93 -16.56 2.87
N LYS A 149 -2.75 -16.76 3.47
CA LYS A 149 -2.34 -18.08 3.96
C LYS A 149 -2.39 -18.08 5.48
N VAL A 150 -3.33 -18.88 5.99
CA VAL A 150 -3.72 -18.98 7.41
C VAL A 150 -2.58 -19.43 8.33
N ASP A 151 -1.44 -19.87 7.79
CA ASP A 151 -0.31 -20.39 8.54
C ASP A 151 1.00 -19.62 8.28
N ASP A 152 0.99 -18.29 8.43
CA ASP A 152 2.25 -17.58 8.71
C ASP A 152 2.43 -17.50 10.23
N PRO A 153 3.37 -18.28 10.83
CA PRO A 153 3.59 -18.32 12.28
C PRO A 153 3.81 -16.92 12.90
N TYR A 154 4.23 -15.97 12.08
CA TYR A 154 4.59 -14.62 12.46
C TYR A 154 3.39 -13.68 12.67
N MET A 155 2.27 -13.91 11.96
CA MET A 155 1.00 -13.23 12.26
C MET A 155 0.32 -13.83 13.50
N THR A 156 0.57 -15.12 13.78
CA THR A 156 0.18 -15.78 15.03
C THR A 156 0.95 -15.22 16.22
N GLU A 157 2.24 -14.88 16.05
CA GLU A 157 3.04 -14.18 17.06
C GLU A 157 2.50 -12.79 17.43
N CYS A 158 1.82 -12.11 16.51
CA CYS A 158 1.17 -10.82 16.78
C CYS A 158 -0.20 -10.96 17.48
N LYS A 159 -0.82 -12.15 17.44
CA LYS A 159 -2.13 -12.45 18.03
C LYS A 159 -2.05 -13.06 19.43
N SER A 160 -0.96 -13.75 19.78
CA SER A 160 -0.84 -14.43 21.07
C SER A 160 -0.34 -13.51 22.19
N ILE A 161 -1.07 -13.50 23.30
CA ILE A 161 -0.75 -12.79 24.56
C ILE A 161 0.61 -13.25 25.13
N HIS A 162 1.06 -14.46 24.78
CA HIS A 162 2.27 -15.11 25.31
C HIS A 162 3.59 -14.36 25.00
N ASN A 163 3.63 -13.48 24.00
CA ASN A 163 4.83 -12.71 23.61
C ASN A 163 4.91 -11.29 24.19
N ILE A 164 4.08 -10.93 25.18
CA ILE A 164 4.21 -9.65 25.91
C ILE A 164 5.54 -9.57 26.69
N LEU A 165 6.16 -10.71 27.01
CA LEU A 165 7.34 -10.80 27.88
C LEU A 165 8.71 -10.86 27.18
N ASN A 166 8.82 -10.80 25.85
CA ASN A 166 10.10 -10.95 25.16
C ASN A 166 10.67 -9.60 24.64
N PRO A 167 11.57 -8.92 25.39
CA PRO A 167 12.04 -7.56 25.09
C PRO A 167 12.90 -7.44 23.82
N GLY A 168 13.47 -8.54 23.31
CA GLY A 168 14.36 -8.55 22.14
C GLY A 168 13.67 -8.25 20.79
N LEU A 169 12.34 -8.30 20.72
CA LEU A 169 11.56 -8.10 19.48
C LEU A 169 10.70 -6.83 19.48
N ALA A 170 10.92 -5.91 20.43
CA ALA A 170 10.14 -4.68 20.58
C ALA A 170 10.09 -3.82 19.30
N HIS A 171 11.19 -3.77 18.53
CA HIS A 171 11.30 -2.99 17.30
C HIS A 171 10.45 -3.54 16.15
N HIS A 172 10.32 -4.87 16.07
CA HIS A 172 9.47 -5.52 15.08
C HIS A 172 7.98 -5.22 15.37
N ARG A 173 7.59 -5.24 16.65
CA ARG A 173 6.21 -5.04 17.08
C ARG A 173 5.69 -3.64 16.75
N SER A 174 6.51 -2.60 16.90
CA SER A 174 6.09 -1.22 16.62
C SER A 174 5.89 -0.96 15.13
N VAL A 175 6.80 -1.44 14.28
CA VAL A 175 6.76 -1.20 12.83
C VAL A 175 5.65 -2.01 12.16
N THR A 176 5.53 -3.31 12.49
CA THR A 176 4.47 -4.18 11.96
C THR A 176 3.08 -3.73 12.41
N ARG A 177 2.94 -3.27 13.66
CA ARG A 177 1.68 -2.70 14.17
C ARG A 177 1.28 -1.43 13.42
N VAL A 178 2.21 -0.50 13.19
CA VAL A 178 1.92 0.76 12.48
C VAL A 178 1.50 0.48 11.03
N HIS A 179 2.20 -0.41 10.33
CA HIS A 179 1.82 -0.78 8.96
C HIS A 179 0.47 -1.48 8.90
N TRP A 180 0.19 -2.39 9.84
CA TRP A 180 -1.12 -3.02 9.95
C TRP A 180 -2.24 -2.00 10.24
N LEU A 181 -2.02 -1.06 11.17
CA LEU A 181 -2.97 0.01 11.46
C LEU A 181 -3.23 0.88 10.22
N ARG A 182 -2.21 1.24 9.44
CA ARG A 182 -2.38 1.99 8.18
C ARG A 182 -3.18 1.20 7.15
N ALA A 183 -2.90 -0.09 6.98
CA ALA A 183 -3.65 -0.94 6.07
C ALA A 183 -5.11 -1.06 6.49
N LYS A 184 -5.36 -1.24 7.80
CA LYS A 184 -6.71 -1.24 8.37
C LYS A 184 -7.42 0.09 8.16
N CYS A 185 -6.82 1.22 8.52
CA CYS A 185 -7.40 2.55 8.30
C CYS A 185 -7.70 2.83 6.83
N LYS A 186 -6.83 2.39 5.90
CA LYS A 186 -7.04 2.53 4.46
C LYS A 186 -8.25 1.72 4.00
N ARG A 187 -8.37 0.48 4.46
CA ARG A 187 -9.53 -0.37 4.20
C ARG A 187 -10.81 0.23 4.77
N ASP A 188 -10.79 0.63 6.05
CA ASP A 188 -11.96 1.19 6.75
C ASP A 188 -12.42 2.48 6.06
N ARG A 189 -11.48 3.35 5.68
CA ARG A 189 -11.79 4.56 4.90
C ARG A 189 -12.34 4.25 3.50
N TRP A 190 -11.78 3.28 2.78
CA TRP A 190 -12.35 2.88 1.49
C TRP A 190 -13.76 2.34 1.64
N GLN A 191 -14.05 1.62 2.73
CA GLN A 191 -15.40 1.18 3.04
C GLN A 191 -16.34 2.36 3.31
N GLU A 192 -15.89 3.36 4.07
CA GLU A 192 -16.64 4.60 4.31
C GLU A 192 -16.88 5.39 3.01
N GLU A 193 -15.84 5.64 2.21
CA GLU A 193 -15.93 6.35 0.93
C GLU A 193 -16.92 5.66 -0.02
N ALA A 194 -16.93 4.32 -0.02
CA ALA A 194 -17.85 3.57 -0.86
C ALA A 194 -19.31 3.74 -0.39
N THR A 195 -19.57 3.66 0.93
CA THR A 195 -20.89 3.95 1.50
C THR A 195 -21.34 5.41 1.24
N ILE A 196 -20.43 6.38 1.34
CA ILE A 196 -20.74 7.79 1.04
C ILE A 196 -21.12 7.95 -0.42
N LEU A 197 -20.31 7.42 -1.34
CA LEU A 197 -20.57 7.49 -2.78
C LEU A 197 -21.93 6.87 -3.15
N TYR A 198 -22.31 5.75 -2.51
CA TYR A 198 -23.64 5.17 -2.66
C TYR A 198 -24.75 6.18 -2.38
N HIS A 199 -24.68 6.82 -1.21
CA HIS A 199 -25.69 7.79 -0.79
C HIS A 199 -25.65 9.06 -1.64
N GLU A 200 -24.47 9.56 -2.01
CA GLU A 200 -24.31 10.74 -2.88
C GLU A 200 -24.94 10.53 -4.27
N ILE A 201 -24.72 9.36 -4.89
CA ILE A 201 -25.30 9.03 -6.19
C ILE A 201 -26.83 8.96 -6.07
N ASN A 202 -27.34 8.25 -5.06
CA ASN A 202 -28.78 8.15 -4.81
C ASN A 202 -29.42 9.51 -4.56
N TRP A 203 -28.81 10.36 -3.74
CA TRP A 203 -29.29 11.71 -3.48
C TRP A 203 -29.28 12.57 -4.75
N THR A 204 -28.26 12.44 -5.60
CA THR A 204 -28.19 13.16 -6.87
C THR A 204 -29.33 12.76 -7.81
N ILE A 205 -29.61 11.46 -7.96
CA ILE A 205 -30.74 10.96 -8.75
C ILE A 205 -32.06 11.45 -8.17
N GLN A 206 -32.25 11.36 -6.86
CA GLN A 206 -33.46 11.83 -6.20
C GLN A 206 -33.66 13.34 -6.33
N TRP A 207 -32.56 14.11 -6.33
CA TRP A 207 -32.57 15.54 -6.57
C TRP A 207 -33.04 15.87 -7.99
N PHE A 208 -32.55 15.16 -9.02
CA PHE A 208 -33.04 15.31 -10.40
C PHE A 208 -34.54 14.97 -10.52
N LYS A 209 -35.00 13.87 -9.90
CA LYS A 209 -36.43 13.52 -9.83
C LYS A 209 -37.25 14.63 -9.16
N ASN A 210 -36.72 15.22 -8.09
CA ASN A 210 -37.37 16.35 -7.41
C ASN A 210 -37.43 17.61 -8.30
N GLN A 211 -36.35 17.97 -9.00
CA GLN A 211 -36.34 19.09 -9.94
C GLN A 211 -37.38 18.90 -11.06
N SER A 212 -37.46 17.69 -11.63
CA SER A 212 -38.50 17.34 -12.61
C SER A 212 -39.91 17.62 -12.06
N ARG A 213 -40.21 17.17 -10.84
CA ARG A 213 -41.50 17.41 -10.18
C ARG A 213 -41.77 18.90 -9.92
N ILE A 214 -40.75 19.68 -9.54
CA ILE A 214 -40.88 21.13 -9.33
C ILE A 214 -41.27 21.81 -10.65
N TRP A 215 -40.62 21.47 -11.76
CA TRP A 215 -40.95 22.02 -13.07
C TRP A 215 -42.33 21.59 -13.56
N LEU A 216 -42.73 20.34 -13.30
CA LEU A 216 -44.08 19.86 -13.60
C LEU A 216 -45.15 20.60 -12.78
N ARG A 217 -44.87 20.91 -11.51
CA ARG A 217 -45.77 21.73 -10.68
C ARG A 217 -45.89 23.16 -11.23
N ARG A 218 -44.79 23.75 -11.72
CA ARG A 218 -44.82 25.07 -12.39
C ARG A 218 -45.68 25.06 -13.66
N MET A 219 -45.64 23.98 -14.43
CA MET A 219 -46.52 23.78 -15.58
C MET A 219 -48.00 23.72 -15.13
N ASN A 220 -48.32 22.94 -14.09
CA ASN A 220 -49.71 22.83 -13.62
C ASN A 220 -50.26 24.15 -13.07
N ASN A 221 -49.40 24.99 -12.49
CA ASN A 221 -49.79 26.29 -11.95
C ASN A 221 -49.97 27.39 -13.03
N SER A 222 -49.55 27.15 -14.28
CA SER A 222 -49.74 28.09 -15.39
C SER A 222 -51.04 27.76 -16.14
N VAL A 223 -52.14 28.32 -15.67
CA VAL A 223 -53.51 28.03 -16.17
C VAL A 223 -54.03 29.09 -17.13
N GLY A 224 -53.37 30.26 -17.23
CA GLY A 224 -53.81 31.35 -18.09
C GLY A 224 -53.72 31.03 -19.58
N SER A 225 -54.66 31.55 -20.37
CA SER A 225 -54.66 31.41 -21.84
C SER A 225 -53.41 32.01 -22.51
N ASP A 226 -52.73 32.96 -21.86
CA ASP A 226 -51.48 33.56 -22.36
C ASP A 226 -50.21 32.80 -21.87
N ASP A 227 -50.36 31.79 -21.01
CA ASP A 227 -49.24 31.07 -20.40
C ASP A 227 -48.75 29.85 -21.21
N HIS A 228 -49.22 29.66 -22.44
CA HIS A 228 -48.84 28.53 -23.29
C HIS A 228 -47.32 28.39 -23.45
N GLY A 229 -46.60 29.51 -23.63
CA GLY A 229 -45.14 29.51 -23.71
C GLY A 229 -44.46 29.06 -22.41
N LYS A 230 -44.99 29.48 -21.26
CA LYS A 230 -44.48 29.08 -19.93
C LYS A 230 -44.68 27.59 -19.67
N ARG A 231 -45.84 27.05 -20.08
CA ARG A 231 -46.14 25.60 -20.01
C ARG A 231 -45.20 24.79 -20.91
N CYS A 232 -44.97 25.23 -22.14
CA CYS A 232 -44.04 24.59 -23.07
C CYS A 232 -42.59 24.61 -22.54
N TYR A 233 -42.15 25.71 -21.94
CA TYR A 233 -40.82 25.78 -21.34
C TYR A 233 -40.70 24.89 -20.09
N ALA A 234 -41.69 24.93 -19.20
CA ALA A 234 -41.68 24.13 -17.98
C ALA A 234 -41.72 22.62 -18.27
N THR A 235 -42.48 22.17 -19.28
CA THR A 235 -42.49 20.77 -19.74
C THR A 235 -41.12 20.35 -20.28
N LYS A 236 -40.49 21.19 -21.11
CA LYS A 236 -39.13 20.92 -21.62
C LYS A 236 -38.12 20.78 -20.48
N GLN A 237 -38.18 21.64 -19.46
CA GLN A 237 -37.29 21.55 -18.30
C GLN A 237 -37.56 20.28 -17.47
N ALA A 238 -38.83 19.95 -17.23
CA ALA A 238 -39.20 18.71 -16.52
C ALA A 238 -38.66 17.47 -17.26
N ALA A 239 -38.85 17.39 -18.57
CA ALA A 239 -38.34 16.30 -19.40
C ALA A 239 -36.80 16.19 -19.38
N MET A 240 -36.09 17.33 -19.37
CA MET A 240 -34.63 17.33 -19.26
C MET A 240 -34.15 16.74 -17.93
N TRP A 241 -34.70 17.21 -16.80
CA TRP A 241 -34.35 16.71 -15.48
C TRP A 241 -34.71 15.23 -15.30
N GLN A 242 -35.85 14.82 -15.86
CA GLN A 242 -36.28 13.43 -15.87
C GLN A 242 -35.28 12.55 -16.62
N LYS A 243 -34.84 12.98 -17.81
CA LYS A 243 -33.83 12.27 -18.60
C LYS A 243 -32.49 12.17 -17.87
N MET A 244 -32.07 13.20 -17.15
CA MET A 244 -30.86 13.15 -16.30
C MET A 244 -31.00 12.12 -15.18
N ALA A 245 -32.17 12.02 -14.55
CA ALA A 245 -32.43 11.01 -13.51
C ALA A 245 -32.38 9.58 -14.07
N GLU A 246 -32.97 9.33 -15.24
CA GLU A 246 -32.97 8.03 -15.92
C GLU A 246 -31.57 7.61 -16.34
N ASN A 247 -30.80 8.54 -16.92
CA ASN A 247 -29.40 8.31 -17.27
C ASN A 247 -28.54 8.01 -16.02
N GLY A 248 -28.78 8.73 -14.91
CA GLY A 248 -28.08 8.49 -13.65
C GLY A 248 -28.40 7.12 -13.07
N GLU A 249 -29.68 6.71 -13.07
CA GLU A 249 -30.14 5.41 -12.58
C GLU A 249 -29.55 4.26 -13.40
N THR A 250 -29.59 4.36 -14.73
CA THR A 250 -29.03 3.33 -15.63
C THR A 250 -27.51 3.20 -15.47
N ALA A 251 -26.79 4.32 -15.39
CA ALA A 251 -25.35 4.31 -15.12
C ALA A 251 -25.02 3.69 -13.75
N PHE A 252 -25.79 4.05 -12.72
CA PHE A 252 -25.60 3.52 -11.37
C PHE A 252 -25.86 2.01 -11.30
N GLN A 253 -26.95 1.53 -11.92
CA GLN A 253 -27.24 0.10 -12.02
C GLN A 253 -26.14 -0.67 -12.75
N ALA A 254 -25.60 -0.12 -13.85
CA ALA A 254 -24.48 -0.72 -14.58
C ALA A 254 -23.21 -0.84 -13.72
N VAL A 255 -22.94 0.14 -12.84
CA VAL A 255 -21.81 0.06 -11.90
C VAL A 255 -22.04 -1.04 -10.86
N CYS A 256 -23.24 -1.12 -10.29
CA CYS A 256 -23.60 -2.13 -9.30
C CYS A 256 -23.55 -3.58 -9.83
N THR A 257 -23.87 -3.79 -11.12
CA THR A 257 -23.79 -5.13 -11.73
C THR A 257 -22.36 -5.58 -12.01
N ASN A 258 -21.52 -4.64 -12.48
CA ASN A 258 -20.14 -4.89 -12.90
C ASN A 258 -19.13 -4.99 -11.75
N LEU A 259 -19.41 -4.39 -10.60
CA LEU A 259 -18.51 -4.41 -9.44
C LEU A 259 -19.07 -5.29 -8.31
N PRO A 260 -18.56 -6.54 -8.12
CA PRO A 260 -19.06 -7.47 -7.12
C PRO A 260 -18.98 -6.93 -5.68
N VAL A 261 -17.98 -6.09 -5.39
CA VAL A 261 -17.77 -5.42 -4.09
C VAL A 261 -18.95 -4.52 -3.72
N ILE A 262 -19.68 -4.03 -4.72
CA ILE A 262 -20.76 -3.06 -4.61
C ILE A 262 -22.14 -3.74 -4.66
N ARG A 263 -22.22 -5.04 -5.00
CA ARG A 263 -23.49 -5.79 -5.12
C ARG A 263 -24.33 -5.85 -3.85
N GLY A 264 -23.73 -5.59 -2.69
CA GLY A 264 -24.42 -5.50 -1.40
C GLY A 264 -25.13 -4.16 -1.14
N TRP A 265 -25.01 -3.18 -2.03
CA TRP A 265 -25.69 -1.87 -1.91
C TRP A 265 -27.11 -1.94 -2.46
N LYS A 266 -27.95 -2.77 -1.84
CA LYS A 266 -29.39 -2.82 -2.07
C LYS A 266 -30.12 -2.36 -0.82
#